data_AF-A0A3M7L5D7-F1
#
_entry.id   AF-A0A3M7L5D7-F1
#
_cell.length_a   1.000
_cell.length_b   1.000
_cell.length_c   1.000
_cell.angle_alpha   90.00
_cell.angle_beta   90.00
_cell.angle_gamma   90.00
#
_symmetry.space_group_name_H-M   'P 1'
#
loop_
_entity.id
_entity.type
_entity.pdbx_description
1 polymer ?
#
loop_
_entity_poly.entity_id
_entity_poly.type
_entity_poly.pdbx_seq_one_letter_code
_entity_poly.pdbx_strand_id
1 'polypeptide(L)'
;ALRARAAGATFHETHDPAAVAGALAVAWAPLLGALSTVFEESEDPRWVVLCLAGLVAASGLACALGAATLRDAFVASLARFTMLHSPGALRLKHAQAFRALLVVAEHNGDALGPCWQDVLRCVSRFELLQTATAGVPSDALL
;
A
#
# COMPACT_ATOMS: atom_id res chain seq x y z
N ALA A 1 -15.49 1.97 24.57
CA ALA A 1 -16.59 1.64 23.62
C ALA A 1 -16.28 0.43 22.74
N LEU A 2 -15.26 0.48 21.86
CA LEU A 2 -14.90 -0.66 20.97
C LEU A 2 -14.44 -1.93 21.71
N ARG A 3 -13.55 -1.79 22.71
CA ARG A 3 -13.11 -2.92 23.55
C ARG A 3 -14.27 -3.59 24.31
N ALA A 4 -15.30 -2.84 24.69
CA ALA A 4 -16.49 -3.40 25.35
C ALA A 4 -17.40 -4.15 24.36
N ARG A 5 -17.48 -3.71 23.09
CA ARG A 5 -18.16 -4.48 22.01
C ARG A 5 -17.38 -5.74 21.63
N ALA A 6 -16.05 -5.71 21.73
CA ALA A 6 -15.21 -6.87 21.48
C ALA A 6 -15.28 -7.94 22.60
N ALA A 7 -15.65 -7.55 23.83
CA ALA A 7 -15.74 -8.48 24.97
C ALA A 7 -16.82 -9.56 24.80
N GLY A 8 -17.81 -9.35 23.91
CA GLY A 8 -18.81 -10.35 23.53
C GLY A 8 -18.58 -10.96 22.13
N ALA A 9 -17.45 -10.68 21.49
CA ALA A 9 -17.18 -11.19 20.14
C ALA A 9 -16.76 -12.66 20.20
N THR A 10 -17.44 -13.52 19.44
CA THR A 10 -16.97 -14.88 19.18
C THR A 10 -15.96 -14.88 18.05
N PHE A 11 -14.79 -15.46 18.30
CA PHE A 11 -13.78 -15.66 17.28
C PHE A 11 -14.05 -17.00 16.57
N HIS A 12 -14.09 -16.94 15.24
CA HIS A 12 -14.25 -18.12 14.39
C HIS A 12 -13.01 -18.26 13.52
N GLU A 13 -12.34 -19.40 13.62
CA GLU A 13 -11.25 -19.77 12.72
C GLU A 13 -11.82 -20.48 11.50
N THR A 14 -11.37 -20.09 10.31
CA THR A 14 -11.77 -20.71 9.05
C THR A 14 -10.56 -20.88 8.14
N HIS A 15 -10.51 -22.02 7.44
CA HIS A 15 -9.53 -22.29 6.39
C HIS A 15 -10.16 -22.22 4.99
N ASP A 16 -11.46 -21.91 4.89
CA ASP A 16 -12.16 -21.80 3.62
C ASP A 16 -11.86 -20.44 2.95
N PRO A 17 -11.22 -20.41 1.77
CA PRO A 17 -10.92 -19.18 1.07
C PRO A 17 -12.17 -18.37 0.70
N ALA A 18 -13.33 -19.02 0.51
CA ALA A 18 -14.58 -18.32 0.23
C ALA A 18 -15.08 -17.51 1.43
N ALA A 19 -14.96 -18.06 2.64
CA ALA A 19 -15.29 -17.36 3.87
C ALA A 19 -14.38 -16.13 4.08
N VAL A 20 -13.07 -16.26 3.82
CA VAL A 20 -12.11 -15.14 3.90
C VAL A 20 -12.43 -14.07 2.87
N ALA A 21 -12.74 -14.46 1.63
CA ALA A 21 -13.15 -13.53 0.58
C ALA A 21 -14.44 -12.78 0.94
N GLY A 22 -15.44 -13.45 1.51
CA GLY A 22 -16.67 -12.83 1.98
C GLY A 22 -16.42 -11.79 3.08
N ALA A 23 -15.59 -12.13 4.08
CA ALA A 23 -15.23 -11.20 5.15
C ALA A 23 -14.47 -9.96 4.61
N LEU A 24 -13.51 -10.19 3.71
CA LEU A 24 -12.73 -9.11 3.12
C LEU A 24 -13.60 -8.20 2.22
N ALA A 25 -14.53 -8.77 1.46
CA ALA A 25 -15.45 -8.04 0.59
C ALA A 25 -16.33 -7.01 1.35
N VAL A 26 -16.62 -7.27 2.63
CA VAL A 26 -17.36 -6.33 3.49
C VAL A 26 -16.41 -5.33 4.18
N ALA A 27 -15.24 -5.79 4.62
CA ALA A 27 -14.34 -5.00 5.46
C ALA A 27 -13.39 -4.07 4.69
N TRP A 28 -13.12 -4.31 3.41
CA TRP A 28 -12.02 -3.64 2.69
C TRP A 28 -12.16 -2.12 2.62
N ALA A 29 -13.35 -1.58 2.36
CA ALA A 29 -13.56 -0.15 2.18
C ALA A 29 -13.36 0.65 3.50
N PRO A 30 -13.99 0.28 4.64
CA PRO A 30 -13.71 0.96 5.90
C PRO A 30 -12.27 0.72 6.38
N LEU A 31 -11.68 -0.44 6.10
CA LEU A 31 -10.26 -0.70 6.38
C LEU A 31 -9.38 0.28 5.59
N LEU A 32 -9.56 0.36 4.27
CA LEU A 32 -8.81 1.25 3.40
C LEU A 32 -8.96 2.71 3.85
N GLY A 33 -10.19 3.14 4.13
CA GLY A 33 -10.48 4.50 4.61
C GLY A 33 -9.73 4.80 5.91
N ALA A 34 -9.87 3.95 6.94
CA ALA A 34 -9.22 4.15 8.22
C ALA A 34 -7.68 4.17 8.11
N LEU A 35 -7.10 3.21 7.39
CA LEU A 35 -5.65 3.15 7.21
C LEU A 35 -5.13 4.36 6.42
N SER A 36 -5.87 4.80 5.41
CA SER A 36 -5.52 5.97 4.59
C SER A 36 -5.53 7.26 5.42
N THR A 37 -6.62 7.51 6.14
CA THR A 37 -6.75 8.70 6.99
C THR A 37 -5.64 8.75 8.05
N VAL A 38 -5.40 7.65 8.75
CA VAL A 38 -4.35 7.62 9.78
C VAL A 38 -2.96 7.82 9.17
N PHE A 39 -2.66 7.24 8.01
CA PHE A 39 -1.39 7.46 7.33
C PHE A 39 -1.20 8.93 6.90
N GLU A 40 -2.24 9.55 6.35
CA GLU A 40 -2.19 10.92 5.86
C GLU A 40 -2.01 11.92 7.02
N GLU A 41 -2.76 11.76 8.11
CA GLU A 41 -2.80 12.69 9.24
C GLU A 41 -1.67 12.48 10.27
N SER A 42 -1.17 11.24 10.41
CA SER A 42 -0.17 10.94 11.43
C SER A 42 1.27 11.18 10.96
N GLU A 43 2.09 11.70 11.87
CA GLU A 43 3.55 11.77 11.75
C GLU A 43 4.26 10.83 12.75
N ASP A 44 3.50 10.10 13.58
CA ASP A 44 4.07 9.10 14.50
C ASP A 44 4.50 7.87 13.69
N PRO A 45 5.80 7.49 13.71
CA PRO A 45 6.29 6.33 12.98
C PRO A 45 5.55 5.04 13.29
N ARG A 46 5.02 4.88 14.51
CA ARG A 46 4.28 3.68 14.92
C ARG A 46 3.00 3.51 14.11
N TRP A 47 2.25 4.58 13.92
CA TRP A 47 0.99 4.56 13.18
C TRP A 47 1.25 4.41 11.68
N VAL A 48 2.27 5.11 11.15
CA VAL A 48 2.69 4.97 9.76
C VAL A 48 3.05 3.52 9.42
N VAL A 49 3.89 2.89 10.23
CA VAL A 49 4.31 1.49 10.03
C VAL A 49 3.12 0.54 10.10
N LEU A 50 2.20 0.74 11.06
CA LEU A 50 1.01 -0.09 11.18
C LEU A 50 0.09 0.04 9.96
N CYS A 51 -0.11 1.25 9.45
CA CYS A 51 -0.91 1.50 8.26
C CYS A 51 -0.33 0.83 7.02
N LEU A 52 0.98 1.00 6.81
CA LEU A 52 1.67 0.36 5.68
C LEU A 52 1.64 -1.16 5.78
N ALA A 53 1.87 -1.74 6.97
CA ALA A 53 1.77 -3.18 7.18
C ALA A 53 0.35 -3.71 6.88
N GLY A 54 -0.68 -2.98 7.31
CA GLY A 54 -2.07 -3.31 7.02
C GLY A 54 -2.39 -3.29 5.51
N LEU A 55 -1.92 -2.26 4.80
CA LEU A 55 -2.12 -2.15 3.35
C LEU A 55 -1.36 -3.24 2.58
N VAL A 56 -0.14 -3.57 3.00
CA VAL A 56 0.65 -4.67 2.42
C VAL A 56 -0.06 -6.00 2.60
N ALA A 57 -0.53 -6.30 3.82
CA ALA A 57 -1.26 -7.53 4.12
C ALA A 57 -2.59 -7.62 3.36
N ALA A 58 -3.36 -6.53 3.29
CA ALA A 58 -4.62 -6.48 2.56
C ALA A 58 -4.42 -6.66 1.05
N SER A 59 -3.36 -6.06 0.48
CA SER A 59 -2.97 -6.26 -0.92
C SER A 59 -2.63 -7.73 -1.20
N GLY A 60 -1.86 -8.35 -0.30
CA GLY A 60 -1.48 -9.76 -0.39
C GLY A 60 -2.69 -10.69 -0.34
N LEU A 61 -3.61 -10.46 0.60
CA LEU A 61 -4.87 -11.21 0.67
C LEU A 61 -5.71 -11.03 -0.59
N ALA A 62 -5.83 -9.81 -1.10
CA ALA A 62 -6.58 -9.55 -2.33
C ALA A 62 -5.97 -10.26 -3.55
N CYS A 63 -4.63 -10.31 -3.64
CA CYS A 63 -3.93 -11.09 -4.67
C CYS A 63 -4.20 -12.58 -4.53
N ALA A 64 -4.02 -13.14 -3.33
CA ALA A 64 -4.22 -14.57 -3.07
C ALA A 64 -5.65 -15.05 -3.33
N LEU A 65 -6.64 -14.17 -3.14
CA LEU A 65 -8.07 -14.46 -3.37
C LEU A 65 -8.53 -14.12 -4.79
N GLY A 66 -7.67 -13.57 -5.65
CA GLY A 66 -8.05 -13.12 -6.99
C GLY A 66 -9.03 -11.93 -7.00
N ALA A 67 -9.11 -11.17 -5.90
CA ALA A 67 -10.04 -10.07 -5.72
C ALA A 67 -9.51 -8.78 -6.38
N ALA A 68 -9.59 -8.73 -7.72
CA ALA A 68 -9.01 -7.66 -8.54
C ALA A 68 -9.36 -6.24 -8.06
N THR A 69 -10.64 -5.93 -7.85
CA THR A 69 -11.07 -4.60 -7.39
C THR A 69 -10.42 -4.17 -6.08
N LEU A 70 -10.30 -5.10 -5.13
CA LEU A 70 -9.71 -4.82 -3.82
C LEU A 70 -8.21 -4.62 -3.94
N ARG A 71 -7.54 -5.51 -4.68
CA ARG A 71 -6.11 -5.41 -4.98
C ARG A 71 -5.79 -4.06 -5.61
N ASP A 72 -6.52 -3.69 -6.65
CA ASP A 72 -6.30 -2.46 -7.39
C ASP A 72 -6.47 -1.23 -6.47
N ALA A 73 -7.48 -1.24 -5.60
CA ALA A 73 -7.70 -0.16 -4.62
C ALA A 73 -6.55 -0.03 -3.60
N PHE A 74 -6.11 -1.14 -2.99
CA PHE A 74 -5.03 -1.11 -2.00
C PHE A 74 -3.68 -0.70 -2.62
N VAL A 75 -3.36 -1.23 -3.80
CA VAL A 75 -2.11 -0.91 -4.51
C VAL A 75 -2.11 0.54 -5.00
N ALA A 76 -3.22 1.03 -5.55
CA ALA A 76 -3.34 2.43 -5.97
C ALA A 76 -3.16 3.40 -4.79
N SER A 77 -3.70 3.08 -3.61
CA SER A 77 -3.47 3.88 -2.40
C SER A 77 -2.00 3.89 -1.98
N LEU A 78 -1.32 2.74 -1.97
CA LEU A 78 0.12 2.68 -1.70
C LEU A 78 0.92 3.53 -2.70
N ALA A 79 0.59 3.44 -3.99
CA ALA A 79 1.22 4.24 -5.04
C ALA A 79 0.99 5.76 -4.82
N ARG A 80 -0.21 6.18 -4.43
CA ARG A 80 -0.52 7.57 -4.06
C ARG A 80 0.31 8.04 -2.87
N PHE A 81 0.43 7.21 -1.83
CA PHE A 81 1.17 7.54 -0.61
C PHE A 81 2.66 7.73 -0.81
N THR A 82 3.22 7.27 -1.94
CA THR A 82 4.62 7.57 -2.28
C THR A 82 4.88 9.06 -2.51
N MET A 83 3.85 9.84 -2.86
CA MET A 83 3.94 11.28 -3.14
C MET A 83 5.03 11.69 -4.16
N LEU A 84 5.51 10.76 -4.99
CA LEU A 84 6.61 11.00 -5.95
C LEU A 84 6.28 12.04 -7.03
N HIS A 85 5.02 12.40 -7.18
CA HIS A 85 4.57 13.48 -8.08
C HIS A 85 4.75 14.88 -7.48
N SER A 86 5.06 15.00 -6.18
CA SER A 86 5.25 16.28 -5.48
C SER A 86 6.51 16.24 -4.60
N PRO A 87 7.71 16.34 -5.21
CA PRO A 87 8.97 16.13 -4.50
C PRO A 87 9.20 17.09 -3.33
N GLY A 88 8.71 18.34 -3.44
CA GLY A 88 8.83 19.35 -2.39
C GLY A 88 8.03 19.06 -1.12
N ALA A 89 7.11 18.09 -1.15
CA ALA A 89 6.29 17.68 -0.01
C ALA A 89 6.71 16.31 0.56
N LEU A 90 7.80 15.71 0.07
CA LEU A 90 8.23 14.39 0.52
C LEU A 90 8.68 14.40 1.99
N ARG A 91 8.37 13.29 2.66
CA ARG A 91 8.65 13.00 4.07
C ARG A 91 9.08 11.55 4.18
N LEU A 92 9.66 11.16 5.33
CA LEU A 92 10.11 9.78 5.57
C LEU A 92 8.99 8.76 5.35
N LYS A 93 7.75 9.07 5.76
CA LYS A 93 6.60 8.17 5.56
C LYS A 93 6.30 7.85 4.10
N HIS A 94 6.60 8.78 3.19
CA HIS A 94 6.39 8.60 1.75
C HIS A 94 7.46 7.67 1.15
N ALA A 95 8.70 7.75 1.62
CA ALA A 95 9.75 6.77 1.29
C ALA A 95 9.42 5.38 1.84
N GLN A 96 8.86 5.30 3.06
CA GLN A 96 8.38 4.04 3.63
C GLN A 96 7.21 3.45 2.82
N ALA A 97 6.29 4.29 2.33
CA ALA A 97 5.22 3.86 1.44
C ALA A 97 5.75 3.31 0.11
N PHE A 98 6.78 3.94 -0.47
CA PHE A 98 7.45 3.42 -1.66
C PHE A 98 8.08 2.05 -1.39
N ARG A 99 8.80 1.89 -0.28
CA ARG A 99 9.33 0.57 0.13
C ARG A 99 8.21 -0.47 0.31
N ALA A 100 7.10 -0.10 0.94
CA ALA A 100 5.95 -0.99 1.12
C ALA A 100 5.34 -1.42 -0.23
N LEU A 101 5.26 -0.51 -1.21
CA LEU A 101 4.81 -0.83 -2.57
C LEU A 101 5.75 -1.84 -3.26
N LEU A 102 7.07 -1.69 -3.10
CA LEU A 102 8.03 -2.66 -3.64
C LEU A 102 7.91 -4.03 -2.97
N VAL A 103 7.68 -4.07 -1.65
CA VAL A 103 7.41 -5.32 -0.90
C VAL A 103 6.15 -6.01 -1.43
N VAL A 104 5.10 -5.25 -1.77
CA VAL A 104 3.90 -5.82 -2.40
C VAL A 104 4.21 -6.39 -3.77
N ALA A 105 5.04 -5.71 -4.58
CA ALA A 105 5.45 -6.21 -5.89
C ALA A 105 6.27 -7.49 -5.81
N GLU A 106 7.26 -7.53 -4.91
CA GLU A 106 8.13 -8.69 -4.70
C GLU A 106 7.33 -9.92 -4.25
N HIS A 107 6.41 -9.77 -3.28
CA HIS A 107 5.67 -10.91 -2.74
C HIS A 107 4.57 -11.45 -3.66
N ASN A 108 3.92 -10.58 -4.44
CA ASN A 108 2.73 -10.97 -5.21
C ASN A 108 3.03 -11.25 -6.69
N GLY A 109 4.13 -10.75 -7.24
CA GLY A 109 4.57 -11.04 -8.61
C GLY A 109 3.45 -10.82 -9.64
N ASP A 110 3.21 -11.83 -10.48
CA ASP A 110 2.20 -11.78 -11.55
C ASP A 110 0.76 -11.60 -11.04
N ALA A 111 0.48 -11.92 -9.78
CA ALA A 111 -0.85 -11.74 -9.20
C ALA A 111 -1.28 -10.26 -9.10
N LEU A 112 -0.31 -9.33 -9.23
CA LEU A 112 -0.58 -7.89 -9.38
C LEU A 112 -1.34 -7.54 -10.66
N GLY A 113 -1.18 -8.31 -11.73
CA GLY A 113 -1.79 -8.04 -13.03
C GLY A 113 -1.62 -6.58 -13.47
N PRO A 114 -2.70 -5.81 -13.69
CA PRO A 114 -2.61 -4.43 -14.18
C PRO A 114 -1.93 -3.47 -13.20
N CYS A 115 -1.91 -3.78 -11.90
CA CYS A 115 -1.27 -2.93 -10.88
C CYS A 115 0.24 -2.75 -11.08
N TRP A 116 0.89 -3.64 -11.85
CA TRP A 116 2.29 -3.45 -12.25
C TRP A 116 2.55 -2.11 -12.91
N GLN A 117 1.56 -1.56 -13.64
CA GLN A 117 1.70 -0.25 -14.27
C GLN A 117 1.89 0.85 -13.22
N ASP A 118 1.19 0.79 -12.08
CA ASP A 118 1.33 1.77 -11.01
C ASP A 118 2.67 1.63 -10.30
N VAL A 119 3.09 0.39 -10.03
CA VAL A 119 4.40 0.08 -9.43
C VAL A 119 5.53 0.63 -10.31
N LEU A 120 5.55 0.28 -11.59
CA LEU A 120 6.60 0.70 -12.53
C LEU A 120 6.60 2.22 -12.73
N ARG A 121 5.43 2.86 -12.71
CA ARG A 121 5.34 4.33 -12.76
C ARG A 121 5.96 4.97 -11.52
N CYS A 122 5.75 4.41 -10.33
CA CYS A 122 6.41 4.87 -9.12
C CYS A 122 7.93 4.67 -9.19
N VAL A 123 8.40 3.49 -9.63
CA VAL A 123 9.85 3.23 -9.81
C VAL A 123 10.48 4.22 -10.79
N SER A 124 9.88 4.41 -11.97
CA SER A 124 10.38 5.36 -12.96
C SER A 124 10.46 6.80 -12.43
N ARG A 125 9.45 7.24 -11.67
CA ARG A 125 9.47 8.57 -11.04
C ARG A 125 10.56 8.68 -9.98
N PHE A 126 10.77 7.64 -9.18
CA PHE A 126 11.82 7.63 -8.18
C PHE A 126 13.21 7.78 -8.82
N GLU A 127 13.48 7.04 -9.89
CA GLU A 127 14.74 7.16 -10.66
C GLU A 127 14.97 8.57 -11.22
N LEU A 128 13.91 9.20 -11.75
CA LEU A 128 13.99 10.58 -12.22
C LEU A 128 14.34 11.56 -11.08
N LEU A 129 13.80 11.35 -9.88
CA LEU A 129 14.13 12.17 -8.71
C LEU A 129 15.55 11.94 -8.21
N GLN A 130 16.03 10.69 -8.23
CA GLN A 130 17.43 10.39 -7.93
C GLN A 130 18.38 11.06 -8.91
N THR A 131 18.06 11.01 -10.21
CA THR A 131 18.87 11.64 -11.26
C THR A 131 18.89 13.16 -11.10
N ALA A 132 17.74 13.77 -10.84
CA ALA A 132 17.63 15.22 -10.63
C ALA A 132 18.41 15.70 -9.39
N THR A 133 18.48 14.89 -8.34
CA THR A 133 19.20 15.23 -7.10
C THR A 133 20.71 14.94 -7.18
N ALA A 134 21.12 13.99 -8.02
CA ALA A 134 22.54 13.67 -8.24
C ALA A 134 23.31 14.76 -9.01
N GLY A 135 22.63 15.74 -9.59
CA GLY A 135 23.28 16.91 -10.22
C GLY A 135 24.16 16.58 -11.42
N VAL A 136 23.98 15.41 -12.06
CA VAL A 136 24.74 15.05 -13.25
C VAL A 136 24.39 16.02 -14.38
N PRO A 137 25.34 16.84 -14.88
CA PRO A 137 25.08 17.69 -16.02
C PRO A 137 24.73 16.81 -17.22
N SER A 138 23.66 17.16 -17.92
CA SER A 138 23.15 16.43 -19.09
C SER A 138 24.13 16.35 -20.28
N ASP A 139 25.36 16.87 -20.15
CA ASP A 139 26.36 16.93 -21.21
C ASP A 139 27.32 15.71 -21.25
N ALA A 140 27.15 14.72 -20.39
CA ALA A 140 28.01 13.52 -20.38
C ALA A 140 27.45 12.31 -21.18
N LEU A 141 26.38 12.51 -21.97
CA LEU A 141 25.75 11.44 -22.78
C LEU A 141 25.71 11.74 -24.29
N LEU A 142 26.57 12.63 -24.78
CA LEU A 142 26.98 12.67 -26.20
C LEU A 142 28.31 11.93 -26.38
#